data_AF-T1I8D0-F1
#
_entry.id   AF-T1I8D0-F1
#
_cell.length_a   1.000
_cell.length_b   1.000
_cell.length_c   1.000
_cell.angle_alpha   90.00
_cell.angle_beta   90.00
_cell.angle_gamma   90.00
#
_symmetry.space_group_name_H-M   'P 1'
#
loop_
_entity.id
_entity.type
_entity.pdbx_description
1 polymer ?
#
loop_
_entity_poly.entity_id
_entity_poly.type
_entity_poly.pdbx_seq_one_letter_code
_entity_poly.pdbx_strand_id
1 'polypeptide(L)'
;VFSKARIWFSIGGSVFSGRSVSYSYMPDKVLENARNVTIHLRNHLAKYVKLQLYFASKWIMISEVTFESEPIDANLTEEVDATLAEEEIIIRSGGVHDSMWDSYETIAAPTEENGYVEVVIGVLTAVMLLLLGVFVIILVLSRRQKLQGSPTTILRNPFGVTINMK
;
A
#
# COMPACT_ATOMS: atom_id res chain seq x y z
N VAL A 1 10.52 -29.29 -0.79
CA VAL A 1 9.37 -28.45 -0.36
C VAL A 1 9.60 -27.01 -0.82
N PHE A 2 8.56 -26.21 -1.09
CA PHE A 2 8.68 -24.77 -1.43
C PHE A 2 9.28 -23.97 -0.25
N SER A 3 9.78 -22.74 -0.49
CA SER A 3 10.42 -21.90 0.54
C SER A 3 9.42 -21.01 1.28
N LYS A 4 8.47 -20.44 0.52
CA LYS A 4 7.38 -19.60 1.01
C LYS A 4 6.10 -19.94 0.26
N ALA A 5 4.96 -19.84 0.92
CA ALA A 5 3.65 -19.82 0.31
C ALA A 5 2.96 -18.51 0.70
N ARG A 6 2.39 -17.79 -0.26
CA ARG A 6 1.52 -16.63 -0.01
C ARG A 6 0.12 -16.97 -0.50
N ILE A 7 -0.87 -16.71 0.35
CA ILE A 7 -2.25 -17.13 0.16
C ILE A 7 -3.15 -15.91 0.22
N TRP A 8 -3.98 -15.73 -0.81
CA TRP A 8 -5.01 -14.69 -0.85
C TRP A 8 -6.40 -15.31 -0.93
N PHE A 9 -7.36 -14.56 -0.42
CA PHE A 9 -8.75 -14.96 -0.29
C PHE A 9 -9.63 -14.04 -1.13
N SER A 10 -10.71 -14.58 -1.67
CA SER A 10 -11.67 -13.83 -2.49
C SER A 10 -13.04 -14.50 -2.38
N ILE A 11 -14.11 -13.71 -2.42
CA ILE A 11 -15.49 -14.19 -2.34
C ILE A 11 -16.09 -14.28 -3.76
N GLY A 12 -15.79 -13.29 -4.61
CA GLY A 12 -16.28 -13.18 -5.99
C GLY A 12 -15.32 -13.73 -7.06
N GLY A 13 -14.05 -13.93 -6.73
CA GLY A 13 -13.01 -14.47 -7.63
C GLY A 13 -12.34 -13.42 -8.52
N SER A 14 -12.89 -12.20 -8.60
CA SER A 14 -12.37 -11.08 -9.38
C SER A 14 -11.27 -10.32 -8.65
N VAL A 15 -11.50 -9.99 -7.37
CA VAL A 15 -10.59 -9.20 -6.54
C VAL A 15 -10.16 -10.06 -5.36
N PHE A 16 -8.85 -10.11 -5.13
CA PHE A 16 -8.28 -10.82 -3.99
C PHE A 16 -8.01 -9.83 -2.86
N SER A 17 -8.36 -10.20 -1.63
CA SER A 17 -8.16 -9.36 -0.46
C SER A 17 -6.69 -8.96 -0.28
N GLY A 18 -6.42 -7.70 0.09
CA GLY A 18 -5.06 -7.26 0.43
C GLY A 18 -4.48 -8.02 1.63
N ARG A 19 -5.34 -8.48 2.54
CA ARG A 19 -4.98 -9.39 3.63
C ARG A 19 -4.58 -10.75 3.06
N SER A 20 -3.31 -11.10 3.21
CA SER A 20 -2.75 -12.37 2.75
C SER A 20 -2.07 -13.10 3.88
N VAL A 21 -2.15 -14.43 3.86
CA VAL A 21 -1.43 -15.30 4.78
C VAL A 21 -0.14 -15.73 4.11
N SER A 22 0.99 -15.44 4.76
CA SER A 22 2.31 -15.84 4.30
C SER A 22 2.88 -16.91 5.21
N TYR A 23 3.26 -18.05 4.64
CA TYR A 23 3.88 -19.15 5.36
C TYR A 23 5.30 -19.38 4.86
N SER A 24 6.26 -19.46 5.76
CA SER A 24 7.64 -19.84 5.43
C SER A 24 7.97 -21.23 5.94
N TYR A 25 8.45 -22.08 5.04
CA TYR A 25 8.85 -23.44 5.34
C TYR A 25 10.35 -23.50 5.67
N MET A 26 10.70 -24.09 6.81
CA MET A 26 12.11 -24.30 7.18
C MET A 26 12.67 -25.47 6.35
N PRO A 27 13.71 -25.25 5.51
CA PRO A 27 14.25 -26.31 4.67
C PRO A 27 14.93 -27.41 5.48
N ASP A 28 14.53 -28.66 5.24
CA ASP A 28 15.27 -29.85 5.66
C ASP A 28 16.11 -30.32 4.45
N LYS A 29 17.43 -30.22 4.56
CA LYS A 29 18.38 -30.61 3.50
C LYS A 29 18.96 -32.01 3.72
N VAL A 30 18.64 -32.66 4.85
CA VAL A 30 19.22 -33.94 5.23
C VAL A 30 18.36 -35.09 4.72
N LEU A 31 17.04 -34.92 4.74
CA LEU A 31 16.07 -35.93 4.32
C LEU A 31 15.32 -35.47 3.06
N GLU A 32 15.46 -36.24 1.97
CA GLU A 32 14.83 -35.94 0.67
C GLU A 32 13.39 -36.47 0.51
N ASN A 33 12.74 -36.83 1.62
CA ASN A 33 11.38 -37.37 1.58
C ASN A 33 10.32 -36.30 1.32
N ALA A 34 9.20 -36.71 0.71
CA ALA A 34 8.01 -35.87 0.61
C ALA A 34 7.47 -35.54 2.02
N ARG A 35 6.97 -34.31 2.19
CA ARG A 35 6.48 -33.79 3.48
C ARG A 35 5.08 -33.21 3.32
N ASN A 36 4.23 -33.49 4.30
CA ASN A 36 2.94 -32.81 4.43
C ASN A 36 3.17 -31.44 5.05
N VAL A 37 2.60 -30.41 4.44
CA VAL A 37 2.71 -29.03 4.92
C VAL A 37 1.31 -28.52 5.26
N THR A 38 1.07 -28.27 6.54
CA THR A 38 -0.18 -27.69 7.04
C THR A 38 0.00 -26.20 7.25
N ILE A 39 -0.87 -25.38 6.64
CA ILE A 39 -0.84 -23.92 6.75
C ILE A 39 -2.15 -23.46 7.39
N HIS A 40 -2.08 -22.78 8.53
CA HIS A 40 -3.25 -22.25 9.19
C HIS A 40 -3.76 -20.99 8.48
N LEU A 41 -5.00 -21.04 7.98
CA LEU A 41 -5.63 -19.96 7.21
C LEU A 41 -6.45 -18.99 8.07
N ARG A 42 -6.33 -19.06 9.41
CA ARG A 42 -6.91 -18.12 10.39
C ARG A 42 -8.40 -17.77 10.16
N ASN A 43 -9.21 -18.76 9.80
CA ASN A 43 -10.65 -18.60 9.55
C ASN A 43 -11.01 -17.49 8.54
N HIS A 44 -10.14 -17.21 7.56
CA HIS A 44 -10.46 -16.29 6.50
C HIS A 44 -11.64 -16.79 5.66
N LEU A 45 -12.67 -15.95 5.52
CA LEU A 45 -13.84 -16.23 4.69
C LEU A 45 -13.49 -16.09 3.22
N ALA A 46 -13.70 -17.15 2.45
CA ALA A 46 -13.38 -17.16 1.03
C ALA A 46 -14.20 -18.22 0.28
N LYS A 47 -14.48 -17.93 -0.99
CA LYS A 47 -14.94 -18.90 -1.99
C LYS A 47 -13.82 -19.30 -2.94
N TYR A 48 -12.89 -18.37 -3.20
CA TYR A 48 -11.74 -18.55 -4.06
C TYR A 48 -10.46 -18.32 -3.27
N VAL A 49 -9.49 -19.22 -3.44
CA VAL A 49 -8.17 -19.12 -2.81
C VAL A 49 -7.11 -19.10 -3.90
N LYS A 50 -6.19 -18.14 -3.81
CA LYS A 50 -5.01 -18.07 -4.69
C LYS A 50 -3.78 -18.42 -3.88
N LEU A 51 -3.04 -19.44 -4.31
CA LEU A 51 -1.77 -19.84 -3.70
C LEU A 51 -0.63 -19.45 -4.64
N GLN A 52 0.34 -18.70 -4.11
CA GLN A 52 1.64 -18.46 -4.76
C GLN A 52 2.73 -19.19 -3.98
N LEU A 53 3.36 -20.18 -4.63
CA LEU A 53 4.45 -20.95 -4.05
C LEU A 53 5.79 -20.45 -4.59
N TYR A 54 6.73 -20.19 -3.70
CA TYR A 54 8.07 -19.75 -4.03
C TYR A 54 9.02 -20.94 -4.06
N PHE A 55 9.80 -21.03 -5.13
CA PHE A 55 10.76 -22.12 -5.31
C PHE A 55 11.84 -22.08 -4.22
N ALA A 56 12.16 -23.26 -3.68
CA ALA A 56 13.37 -23.50 -2.88
C ALA A 56 14.42 -24.31 -3.66
N SER A 57 14.06 -24.79 -4.85
CA SER A 57 14.85 -25.69 -5.70
C SER A 57 14.40 -25.53 -7.15
N LYS A 58 15.02 -26.23 -8.10
CA LYS A 58 14.68 -26.13 -9.53
C LYS A 58 13.22 -26.45 -9.85
N TRP A 59 12.63 -27.39 -9.11
CA TRP A 59 11.26 -27.86 -9.32
C TRP A 59 10.48 -27.85 -8.01
N ILE A 60 9.17 -27.66 -8.10
CA ILE A 60 8.21 -27.92 -7.02
C ILE A 60 7.35 -29.10 -7.49
N MET A 61 7.31 -30.17 -6.70
CA MET A 61 6.42 -31.31 -6.91
C MET A 61 5.31 -31.27 -5.87
N ILE A 62 4.07 -31.40 -6.30
CA ILE A 62 2.87 -31.40 -5.44
C ILE A 62 2.05 -32.63 -5.85
N SER A 63 1.74 -33.49 -4.89
CA SER A 63 0.89 -34.65 -5.12
C SER A 63 -0.59 -34.33 -4.89
N GLU A 64 -0.88 -33.53 -3.87
CA GLU A 64 -2.24 -33.26 -3.41
C GLU A 64 -2.31 -31.91 -2.69
N VAL A 65 -3.50 -31.29 -2.70
CA VAL A 65 -3.84 -30.12 -1.89
C VAL A 65 -5.22 -30.35 -1.29
N THR A 66 -5.33 -30.26 0.02
CA THR A 66 -6.59 -30.41 0.77
C THR A 66 -6.94 -29.11 1.48
N PHE A 67 -8.23 -28.82 1.60
CA PHE A 67 -8.75 -27.67 2.33
C PHE A 67 -9.72 -28.17 3.40
N GLU A 68 -9.51 -27.72 4.63
CA GLU A 68 -10.43 -27.95 5.76
C GLU A 68 -11.18 -26.64 6.01
N SER A 69 -12.49 -26.64 5.76
CA SER A 69 -13.34 -25.46 5.86
C SER A 69 -14.75 -25.81 6.37
N GLU A 70 -15.42 -24.81 6.93
CA GLU A 70 -16.82 -24.88 7.34
C GLU A 70 -17.69 -24.04 6.39
N PRO A 71 -18.78 -24.60 5.83
CA PRO A 71 -19.70 -23.83 4.99
C PRO A 71 -20.46 -22.81 5.84
N ILE A 72 -20.66 -21.62 5.30
CA ILE A 72 -21.42 -20.55 5.95
C ILE A 72 -22.65 -20.24 5.10
N ASP A 73 -23.83 -20.35 5.70
CA ASP A 73 -25.12 -20.06 5.08
C ASP A 73 -25.42 -18.55 5.07
N ALA A 74 -24.50 -17.75 4.51
CA ALA A 74 -24.68 -16.30 4.36
C ALA A 74 -24.53 -15.89 2.89
N ASN A 75 -25.44 -15.06 2.40
CA ASN A 75 -25.35 -14.48 1.05
C ASN A 75 -24.35 -13.31 1.06
N LEU A 76 -23.06 -13.62 0.90
CA LEU A 76 -21.99 -12.63 0.81
C LEU A 76 -21.81 -12.23 -0.66
N THR A 77 -22.33 -11.06 -1.05
CA THR A 77 -22.33 -10.60 -2.45
C THR A 77 -21.33 -9.47 -2.75
N GLU A 78 -20.65 -8.90 -1.75
CA GLU A 78 -19.89 -7.66 -1.97
C GLU A 78 -18.38 -7.83 -1.78
N GLU A 79 -17.65 -7.86 -2.89
CA GLU A 79 -16.26 -7.40 -2.92
C GLU A 79 -16.29 -5.87 -3.05
N VAL A 80 -16.46 -5.18 -1.92
CA VAL A 80 -16.18 -3.73 -1.88
C VAL A 80 -14.68 -3.59 -2.09
N ASP A 81 -14.30 -2.86 -3.15
CA ASP A 81 -12.92 -2.57 -3.54
C ASP A 81 -12.01 -2.45 -2.31
N ALA A 82 -11.10 -3.41 -2.16
CA ALA A 82 -10.08 -3.44 -1.13
C ALA A 82 -9.04 -2.35 -1.39
N THR A 83 -9.48 -1.11 -1.28
CA THR A 83 -8.61 0.00 -0.95
C THR A 83 -8.26 -0.15 0.53
N LEU A 84 -6.99 0.11 0.84
CA LEU A 84 -6.40 0.24 2.19
C LEU A 84 -5.71 -1.02 2.75
N ALA A 85 -4.38 -0.94 2.71
CA ALA A 85 -3.36 -1.70 3.44
C ALA A 85 -3.20 -3.21 3.12
N GLU A 86 -2.08 -3.54 2.44
CA GLU A 86 -1.53 -4.90 2.37
C GLU A 86 -1.07 -5.35 3.76
N GLU A 87 -1.98 -5.92 4.55
CA GLU A 87 -1.64 -6.53 5.83
C GLU A 87 -1.20 -7.98 5.58
N GLU A 88 0.12 -8.21 5.57
CA GLU A 88 0.72 -9.54 5.43
C GLU A 88 0.88 -10.19 6.81
N ILE A 89 0.14 -11.27 7.06
CA ILE A 89 0.28 -12.05 8.28
C ILE A 89 1.31 -13.15 8.05
N ILE A 90 2.45 -13.08 8.74
CA ILE A 90 3.57 -14.02 8.59
C ILE A 90 3.46 -15.16 9.61
N ILE A 91 3.42 -16.41 9.13
CA ILE A 91 3.43 -17.65 9.93
C ILE A 91 4.75 -18.40 9.64
N ARG A 92 5.52 -18.72 10.69
CA ARG A 92 6.77 -19.50 10.58
C ARG A 92 6.55 -20.91 11.11
N SER A 93 7.10 -21.90 10.43
CA SER A 93 7.09 -23.29 10.91
C SER A 93 8.10 -23.46 12.05
N GLY A 94 7.62 -23.53 13.30
CA GLY A 94 8.43 -23.84 14.47
C GLY A 94 8.13 -22.95 15.67
N GLY A 95 7.32 -23.46 16.60
CA GLY A 95 7.03 -22.82 17.88
C GLY A 95 5.53 -22.63 18.11
N VAL A 96 4.94 -23.49 18.94
CA VAL A 96 3.63 -23.29 19.56
C VAL A 96 3.75 -22.09 20.49
N HIS A 97 3.39 -20.91 20.01
CA HIS A 97 2.92 -19.85 20.89
C HIS A 97 1.57 -19.38 20.36
N ASP A 98 0.56 -19.71 21.14
CA ASP A 98 -0.80 -19.22 21.04
C ASP A 98 -0.80 -17.71 21.32
N SER A 99 -0.59 -16.90 20.28
CA SER A 99 -0.84 -15.46 20.32
C SER A 99 -2.24 -15.17 19.79
N MET A 100 -3.21 -15.70 20.54
CA MET A 100 -4.50 -15.07 20.76
C MET A 100 -4.22 -13.73 21.46
N TRP A 101 -4.90 -12.65 21.07
CA TRP A 101 -4.75 -11.26 21.58
C TRP A 101 -3.58 -10.44 21.00
N ASP A 102 -3.80 -9.75 19.88
CA ASP A 102 -3.07 -8.50 19.57
C ASP A 102 -3.80 -7.63 18.51
N SER A 103 -5.12 -7.57 18.59
CA SER A 103 -5.94 -6.72 17.69
C SER A 103 -6.83 -5.76 18.48
N TYR A 104 -6.21 -4.99 19.37
CA TYR A 104 -6.66 -3.65 19.72
C TYR A 104 -5.53 -2.94 20.49
N GLU A 105 -4.61 -2.26 19.79
CA GLU A 105 -3.93 -1.14 20.44
C GLU A 105 -3.41 -0.18 19.37
N THR A 106 -4.05 0.98 19.34
CA THR A 106 -3.45 2.30 19.17
C THR A 106 -2.20 2.37 18.30
N ILE A 107 -2.36 2.93 17.09
CA ILE A 107 -1.25 3.39 16.25
C ILE A 107 -0.50 4.51 16.98
N ALA A 108 0.44 4.11 17.84
CA ALA A 108 1.48 4.95 18.42
C ALA A 108 2.61 4.05 18.94
N ALA A 109 3.27 3.29 18.05
CA ALA A 109 4.57 2.68 18.33
C ALA A 109 5.31 2.40 17.01
N PRO A 110 6.51 2.98 16.78
CA PRO A 110 7.24 2.82 15.54
C PRO A 110 8.05 1.52 15.54
N THR A 111 7.94 0.74 14.47
CA THR A 111 8.85 -0.35 14.14
C THR A 111 10.18 0.21 13.63
N GLU A 112 11.29 -0.25 14.20
CA GLU A 112 12.62 0.38 14.12
C GLU A 112 13.32 0.37 12.73
N GLU A 113 12.65 0.00 11.64
CA GLU A 113 13.12 0.26 10.27
C GLU A 113 12.47 1.50 9.61
N ASN A 114 11.46 2.10 10.24
CA ASN A 114 10.71 3.25 9.71
C ASN A 114 11.36 4.61 9.99
N GLY A 115 12.47 4.68 10.73
CA GLY A 115 13.06 5.96 11.15
C GLY A 115 13.46 6.86 9.98
N TYR A 116 14.00 6.28 8.90
CA TYR A 116 14.30 7.06 7.69
C TYR A 116 13.03 7.55 6.99
N VAL A 117 11.97 6.74 6.94
CA VAL A 117 10.71 7.11 6.29
C VAL A 117 10.01 8.21 7.08
N GLU A 118 9.98 8.13 8.41
CA GLU A 118 9.42 9.15 9.30
C GLU A 118 10.18 10.48 9.20
N VAL A 119 11.52 10.44 9.19
CA VAL A 119 12.36 11.63 9.02
C VAL A 119 12.14 12.26 7.64
N VAL A 120 12.05 11.45 6.58
CA VAL A 120 11.80 11.95 5.22
C VAL A 120 10.43 12.64 5.13
N ILE A 121 9.39 12.05 5.71
CA ILE A 121 8.05 12.64 5.74
C ILE A 121 8.05 13.95 6.54
N GLY A 122 8.72 13.98 7.70
CA GLY A 122 8.85 15.18 8.52
C GLY A 122 9.55 16.33 7.81
N VAL A 123 10.67 16.06 7.14
CA VAL A 123 11.40 17.08 6.37
C VAL A 123 10.59 17.56 5.18
N LEU A 124 9.97 16.64 4.42
CA LEU A 124 9.19 16.98 3.24
C LEU A 124 7.97 17.87 3.59
N THR A 125 7.28 17.54 4.68
CA THR A 125 6.12 18.33 5.16
C THR A 125 6.54 19.70 5.68
N ALA A 126 7.67 19.80 6.40
CA ALA A 126 8.20 21.08 6.85
C ALA A 126 8.58 22.01 5.67
N VAL A 127 9.25 21.46 4.65
CA VAL A 127 9.59 22.22 3.43
C VAL A 127 8.34 22.64 2.67
N MET A 128 7.35 21.75 2.54
CA MET A 128 6.08 22.06 1.87
C MET A 128 5.33 23.21 2.57
N LEU A 129 5.24 23.18 3.91
CA LEU A 129 4.58 24.24 4.69
C LEU A 129 5.33 25.56 4.61
N LEU A 130 6.67 25.54 4.63
CA LEU A 130 7.50 26.74 4.46
C LEU A 130 7.28 27.38 3.09
N LEU A 131 7.28 26.59 2.02
CA LEU A 131 7.03 27.07 0.66
C LEU A 131 5.61 27.64 0.51
N LEU A 132 4.60 26.97 1.07
CA LEU A 132 3.22 27.48 1.09
C LEU A 132 3.13 28.82 1.85
N GLY A 133 3.81 28.94 2.99
CA GLY A 133 3.86 30.19 3.76
C GLY A 133 4.47 31.34 2.96
N VAL A 134 5.63 31.14 2.35
CA VAL A 134 6.29 32.13 1.49
C VAL A 134 5.40 32.49 0.30
N PHE A 135 4.78 31.50 -0.35
CA PHE A 135 3.87 31.72 -1.47
C PHE A 135 2.66 32.56 -1.07
N VAL A 136 2.03 32.28 0.08
CA VAL A 136 0.91 33.07 0.62
C VAL A 136 1.36 34.50 0.94
N ILE A 137 2.54 34.69 1.53
CA ILE A 137 3.10 36.03 1.80
C ILE A 137 3.27 36.80 0.49
N ILE A 138 3.85 36.19 -0.54
CA ILE A 138 4.00 36.82 -1.87
C ILE A 138 2.63 37.16 -2.47
N LEU A 139 1.63 36.27 -2.35
CA LEU A 139 0.26 36.55 -2.83
C LEU A 139 -0.39 37.71 -2.07
N VAL A 140 -0.19 37.82 -0.75
CA VAL A 140 -0.72 38.93 0.05
C VAL A 140 -0.01 40.24 -0.29
N LEU A 141 1.32 40.22 -0.42
CA LEU A 141 2.10 41.41 -0.79
C LEU A 141 1.77 41.86 -2.22
N SER A 142 1.65 40.95 -3.18
CA SER A 142 1.24 41.27 -4.56
C SER A 142 -0.20 41.77 -4.65
N ARG A 143 -1.13 41.21 -3.85
CA ARG A 143 -2.50 41.76 -3.73
C ARG A 143 -2.51 43.17 -3.15
N ARG A 144 -1.68 43.45 -2.14
CA ARG A 144 -1.54 44.80 -1.55
C ARG A 144 -0.89 45.78 -2.52
N GLN A 145 0.12 45.36 -3.27
CA GLN A 145 0.75 46.18 -4.33
C GLN A 145 -0.23 46.53 -5.44
N LYS A 146 -1.15 45.63 -5.81
CA LYS A 146 -2.23 45.93 -6.78
C LYS A 146 -3.20 47.01 -6.30
N LEU A 147 -3.31 47.26 -4.99
CA LEU A 147 -4.16 48.31 -4.43
C LEU A 147 -3.43 49.67 -4.31
N GLN A 148 -2.11 49.73 -4.52
CA GLN A 148 -1.31 50.97 -4.44
C GLN A 148 -0.58 51.31 -5.75
N GLY A 149 -0.85 50.58 -6.85
CA GLY A 149 -0.27 50.80 -8.17
C GLY A 149 -1.25 51.42 -9.16
N SER A 150 -1.61 52.69 -8.97
CA SER A 150 -1.99 53.55 -10.10
C SER A 150 -1.06 54.76 -10.17
N PRO A 151 -0.14 54.75 -11.14
CA PRO A 151 0.35 55.96 -11.78
C PRO A 151 -0.08 55.94 -13.25
N THR A 152 -1.17 56.65 -13.51
CA THR A 152 -1.36 57.58 -14.64
C THR A 152 -0.25 57.62 -15.70
N THR A 153 -0.64 57.36 -16.96
CA THR A 153 -0.34 58.18 -18.15
C THR A 153 1.12 58.60 -18.36
N ILE A 154 1.83 58.17 -19.41
CA ILE A 154 1.74 58.77 -20.74
C ILE A 154 2.43 57.80 -21.73
N LEU A 155 1.62 57.21 -22.62
CA LEU A 155 2.05 56.53 -23.83
C LEU A 155 2.74 57.53 -24.75
N ARG A 156 4.08 57.54 -24.78
CA ARG A 156 4.86 58.14 -25.86
C ARG A 156 5.01 57.08 -26.95
N ASN A 157 4.12 57.09 -27.94
CA ASN A 157 4.27 56.29 -29.16
C ASN A 157 4.96 57.16 -30.22
N PRO A 158 6.23 56.91 -30.57
CA PRO A 158 6.87 57.57 -31.69
C PRO A 158 6.59 56.73 -32.96
N PHE A 159 6.32 57.39 -34.09
CA PHE A 159 6.04 56.77 -35.41
C PHE A 159 4.67 56.07 -35.46
N GLY A 160 3.81 56.21 -36.46
CA GLY A 160 3.73 56.83 -37.79
C GLY A 160 2.31 56.40 -38.27
N VAL A 161 1.70 56.79 -39.38
CA VAL A 161 2.06 57.37 -40.66
C VAL A 161 0.72 57.90 -41.18
N THR A 162 0.71 59.10 -41.77
CA THR A 162 -0.45 59.61 -42.50
C THR A 162 -0.52 58.92 -43.86
N ILE A 163 -1.63 58.23 -44.16
CA ILE A 163 -1.94 57.81 -45.53
C ILE A 163 -3.29 58.40 -45.89
N ASN A 164 -3.23 59.39 -46.78
CA ASN A 164 -4.35 59.97 -47.50
C ASN A 164 -4.27 59.39 -48.92
N MET A 165 -5.31 58.71 -49.39
CA MET A 165 -5.56 58.65 -50.82
C MET A 165 -7.06 58.51 -51.09
N LYS A 166 -7.48 59.32 -52.04
CA LYS A 166 -8.84 59.61 -52.51
C LYS A 166 -9.21 58.67 -53.65
#